data_AF-A0A1Z4KX96-F1
#
_entry.id   AF-A0A1Z4KX96-F1
#
_cell.length_a   1.000
_cell.length_b   1.000
_cell.length_c   1.000
_cell.angle_alpha   90.00
_cell.angle_beta   90.00
_cell.angle_gamma   90.00
#
_symmetry.space_group_name_H-M   'P 1'
#
loop_
_entity.id
_entity.type
_entity.pdbx_description
1 polymer ?
#
loop_
_entity_poly.entity_id
_entity_poly.type
_entity_poly.pdbx_seq_one_letter_code
_entity_poly.pdbx_strand_id
1 'polypeptide(L)'
;MRQLETAYNQLIIYLNSKSKPKQSSSRYYQGQGEVKIDTYTLQNLAKRLGVDVETLERIRVNAKRPEEFISWSRGRDPSGLGWRYNPESGLYHPVR
;
A
#
# COMPACT_ATOMS: atom_id res chain seq x y z
N MET A 1 -30.16 -39.56 -13.06
CA MET A 1 -28.72 -39.47 -13.40
C MET A 1 -28.24 -38.03 -13.68
N ARG A 2 -28.86 -37.23 -14.57
CA ARG A 2 -28.37 -35.88 -14.93
C ARG A 2 -28.47 -34.76 -13.87
N GLN A 3 -29.39 -34.88 -12.90
CA GLN A 3 -29.61 -33.82 -11.91
C GLN A 3 -28.51 -33.76 -10.84
N LEU A 4 -27.93 -34.90 -10.45
CA LEU A 4 -26.88 -34.97 -9.43
C LEU A 4 -25.57 -34.33 -9.91
N GLU A 5 -25.22 -34.57 -11.17
CA GLU A 5 -24.02 -34.01 -11.80
C GLU A 5 -24.12 -32.47 -11.93
N THR A 6 -25.32 -31.96 -12.18
CA THR A 6 -25.57 -30.51 -12.25
C THR A 6 -25.44 -29.87 -10.86
N ALA A 7 -26.00 -30.50 -9.82
CA ALA A 7 -25.90 -30.02 -8.45
C ALA A 7 -24.45 -30.03 -7.94
N TYR A 8 -23.68 -31.06 -8.28
CA TYR A 8 -22.27 -31.17 -7.90
C TYR A 8 -21.41 -30.06 -8.53
N ASN A 9 -21.59 -29.79 -9.82
CA ASN A 9 -20.85 -28.74 -10.52
C ASN A 9 -21.18 -27.34 -9.98
N GLN A 10 -22.43 -27.08 -9.60
CA GLN A 10 -22.81 -25.81 -8.96
C GLN A 10 -22.17 -25.63 -7.58
N LEU A 11 -22.02 -26.71 -6.81
CA LEU A 11 -21.38 -26.68 -5.51
C LEU A 11 -19.88 -26.38 -5.59
N ILE A 12 -19.18 -26.95 -6.58
CA ILE A 12 -17.77 -26.64 -6.87
C ILE A 12 -17.59 -25.14 -7.21
N ILE A 13 -18.46 -24.58 -8.06
CA ILE A 13 -18.44 -23.15 -8.43
C ILE A 13 -18.69 -22.26 -7.20
N TYR A 14 -19.68 -22.61 -6.38
CA TYR A 14 -20.01 -21.89 -5.16
C TYR A 14 -18.84 -21.88 -4.16
N LEU A 15 -18.20 -23.03 -3.92
CA LEU A 15 -17.04 -23.12 -3.02
C LEU A 15 -15.84 -22.35 -3.56
N ASN A 16 -15.55 -22.41 -4.87
CA ASN A 16 -14.48 -21.62 -5.49
C ASN A 16 -14.76 -20.10 -5.45
N SER A 17 -16.03 -19.67 -5.43
CA SER A 17 -16.40 -18.26 -5.26
C SER A 17 -16.20 -17.73 -3.84
N LYS A 18 -16.19 -18.61 -2.82
CA LYS A 18 -16.00 -18.24 -1.41
C LYS A 18 -14.53 -18.08 -1.00
N SER A 19 -13.59 -18.60 -1.79
CA SER A 19 -12.17 -18.69 -1.45
C SER A 19 -11.32 -17.47 -1.83
N LYS A 20 -11.91 -16.27 -1.94
CA LYS A 20 -11.13 -15.03 -2.02
C LYS A 20 -11.44 -14.13 -0.82
N PRO A 21 -10.65 -14.18 0.26
CA PRO A 21 -10.51 -13.00 1.09
C PRO A 21 -9.78 -11.96 0.24
N LYS A 22 -10.54 -11.16 -0.51
CA LYS A 22 -10.07 -9.80 -0.82
C LYS A 22 -9.88 -9.15 0.54
N GLN A 23 -8.62 -8.99 0.95
CA GLN A 23 -8.23 -8.06 1.99
C GLN A 23 -8.95 -6.75 1.69
N SER A 24 -10.03 -6.49 2.40
CA SER A 24 -10.76 -5.23 2.34
C SER A 24 -9.95 -4.25 3.17
N SER A 25 -8.86 -3.75 2.57
CA SER A 25 -8.26 -2.51 3.04
C SER A 25 -9.26 -1.40 2.75
N SER A 26 -9.91 -1.00 3.83
CA SER A 26 -10.56 0.28 4.08
C SER A 26 -10.95 1.11 2.84
N ARG A 27 -12.27 1.13 2.60
CA ARG A 27 -13.04 2.16 1.89
C ARG A 27 -12.23 3.43 1.59
N TYR A 28 -11.69 3.48 0.37
CA TYR A 28 -11.05 4.64 -0.20
C TYR A 28 -12.06 5.80 -0.25
N TYR A 29 -11.79 6.83 0.54
CA TYR A 29 -12.35 8.19 0.50
C TYR A 29 -13.13 8.53 -0.79
N GLN A 30 -14.47 8.61 -0.70
CA GLN A 30 -15.26 9.36 -1.67
C GLN A 30 -15.00 10.85 -1.45
N GLY A 31 -14.49 11.53 -2.47
CA GLY A 31 -14.20 12.96 -2.39
C GLY A 31 -13.23 13.43 -3.47
N GLN A 32 -13.72 13.46 -4.71
CA GLN A 32 -13.35 14.43 -5.75
C GLN A 32 -11.86 14.51 -6.18
N GLY A 33 -11.56 13.91 -7.35
CA GLY A 33 -10.72 14.58 -8.36
C GLY A 33 -9.22 14.81 -8.10
N GLU A 34 -8.55 14.05 -7.24
CA GLU A 34 -7.09 14.14 -7.07
C GLU A 34 -6.44 12.78 -7.28
N VAL A 35 -5.34 12.74 -8.03
CA VAL A 35 -4.53 11.53 -8.24
C VAL A 35 -4.03 11.05 -6.88
N LYS A 36 -4.75 10.10 -6.28
CA LYS A 36 -4.41 9.50 -4.98
C LYS A 36 -3.11 8.75 -5.14
N ILE A 37 -2.04 9.32 -4.62
CA ILE A 37 -0.76 8.63 -4.57
C ILE A 37 -0.89 7.55 -3.52
N ASP A 38 -0.82 6.31 -3.97
CA ASP A 38 -0.94 5.13 -3.12
C ASP A 38 0.13 5.13 -2.03
N THR A 39 -0.22 4.59 -0.86
CA THR A 39 0.73 4.32 0.20
C THR A 39 1.79 3.35 -0.29
N TYR A 40 3.06 3.67 -0.10
CA TYR A 40 4.15 2.82 -0.57
C TYR A 40 4.71 1.92 0.53
N THR A 41 5.09 0.72 0.14
CA THR A 41 6.00 -0.11 0.90
C THR A 41 7.40 0.51 0.89
N LEU A 42 8.26 0.10 1.83
CA LEU A 42 9.66 0.50 1.90
C LEU A 42 10.36 0.43 0.53
N GLN A 43 10.15 -0.66 -0.20
CA GLN A 43 10.77 -0.93 -1.50
C GLN A 43 10.24 0.01 -2.60
N ASN A 44 8.92 0.20 -2.65
CA ASN A 44 8.31 1.07 -3.67
C ASN A 44 8.69 2.53 -3.44
N LEU A 45 8.76 2.96 -2.17
CA LEU A 45 9.20 4.30 -1.83
C LEU A 45 10.68 4.49 -2.16
N ALA A 46 11.54 3.54 -1.82
CA ALA A 46 12.96 3.58 -2.12
C ALA A 46 13.20 3.74 -3.64
N LYS A 47 12.48 2.94 -4.45
CA LYS A 47 12.50 3.05 -5.91
C LYS A 47 12.06 4.42 -6.42
N ARG A 48 11.02 5.00 -5.84
CA ARG A 48 10.50 6.33 -6.22
C ARG A 48 11.46 7.46 -5.85
N LEU A 49 12.08 7.37 -4.68
CA LEU A 49 13.07 8.34 -4.20
C LEU A 49 14.46 8.13 -4.83
N GLY A 50 14.65 7.08 -5.64
CA GLY A 50 15.92 6.76 -6.27
C GLY A 50 17.01 6.36 -5.27
N VAL A 51 16.64 5.72 -4.16
CA VAL A 51 17.57 5.29 -3.10
C VAL A 51 17.45 3.79 -2.87
N ASP A 52 18.49 3.21 -2.27
CA ASP A 52 18.42 1.84 -1.77
C ASP A 52 17.48 1.71 -0.58
N VAL A 53 16.87 0.53 -0.48
CA VAL A 53 15.95 0.14 0.60
C VAL A 53 16.64 0.29 1.96
N GLU A 54 17.89 -0.15 2.06
CA GLU A 54 18.72 -0.06 3.27
C GLU A 54 19.03 1.40 3.63
N THR A 55 19.29 2.25 2.63
CA THR A 55 19.51 3.68 2.87
C THR A 55 18.25 4.35 3.40
N LEU A 56 17.09 3.99 2.85
CA LEU A 56 15.81 4.53 3.30
C LEU A 56 15.48 4.10 4.72
N GLU A 57 15.72 2.84 5.07
CA GLU A 57 15.57 2.33 6.43
C GLU A 57 16.53 2.99 7.41
N ARG A 58 17.81 3.13 7.03
CA ARG A 58 18.82 3.83 7.85
C ARG A 58 18.43 5.26 8.12
N ILE A 59 17.94 5.99 7.12
CA ILE A 59 17.48 7.37 7.30
C ILE A 59 16.25 7.42 8.20
N ARG A 60 15.31 6.48 8.06
CA ARG A 60 14.14 6.38 8.94
C ARG A 60 14.54 6.13 10.40
N VAL A 61 15.47 5.21 10.64
CA VAL A 61 15.94 4.86 11.99
C VAL A 61 16.78 5.99 12.60
N ASN A 62 17.58 6.67 11.79
CA ASN A 62 18.41 7.79 12.24
C ASN A 62 17.62 9.09 12.45
N ALA A 63 16.48 9.24 11.76
CA ALA A 63 15.59 10.37 11.95
C ALA A 63 15.03 10.36 13.38
N LYS A 64 15.40 11.36 14.18
CA LYS A 64 14.91 11.48 15.56
C LYS A 64 13.44 11.91 15.61
N ARG A 65 12.98 12.52 14.51
CA ARG A 65 11.64 13.08 14.37
C ARG A 65 11.03 12.68 13.02
N PRO A 66 9.71 12.42 12.97
CA PRO A 66 9.03 12.16 11.70
C PRO A 66 9.19 13.30 10.69
N GLU A 67 9.25 14.56 11.14
CA GLU A 67 9.39 15.73 10.27
C GLU A 67 10.70 15.74 9.48
N GLU A 68 11.81 15.27 10.07
CA GLU A 68 13.11 15.18 9.37
C GLU A 68 13.02 14.22 8.19
N PHE A 69 12.41 13.06 8.39
CA PHE A 69 12.20 12.07 7.33
C PHE A 69 11.25 12.60 6.25
N ILE A 70 10.17 13.30 6.64
CA ILE A 70 9.23 13.92 5.70
C ILE A 70 9.95 14.98 4.86
N SER A 71 10.76 15.86 5.45
CA SER A 71 11.52 16.87 4.71
C SER A 71 12.58 16.24 3.79
N TRP A 72 13.28 15.22 4.26
CA TRP A 72 14.29 14.49 3.49
C TRP A 72 13.70 13.77 2.28
N SER A 73 12.54 13.15 2.46
CA SER A 73 11.82 12.46 1.38
C SER A 73 11.20 13.45 0.40
N ARG A 74 10.67 14.58 0.88
CA ARG A 74 10.15 15.67 0.05
C ARG A 74 11.19 16.24 -0.92
N GLY A 75 12.43 16.40 -0.47
CA GLY A 75 13.52 16.91 -1.31
C GLY A 75 13.99 15.93 -2.39
N ARG A 76 13.61 14.65 -2.30
CA ARG A 76 13.96 13.60 -3.27
C ARG A 76 12.79 13.19 -4.16
N ASP A 77 11.57 13.29 -3.65
CA ASP A 77 10.39 12.92 -4.41
C ASP A 77 10.24 13.86 -5.62
N PRO A 78 10.16 13.34 -6.86
CA PRO A 78 10.00 14.17 -8.05
C PRO A 78 8.72 15.01 -8.05
N SER A 79 7.70 14.60 -7.28
CA SER A 79 6.44 15.34 -7.12
C SER A 79 6.46 16.32 -5.95
N GLY A 80 7.59 16.44 -5.23
CA GLY A 80 7.74 17.32 -4.07
C GLY A 80 6.87 16.90 -2.88
N LEU A 81 6.58 15.60 -2.74
CA LEU A 81 5.79 15.05 -1.65
C LEU A 81 6.68 14.52 -0.54
N GLY A 82 6.38 14.92 0.69
CA GLY A 82 6.95 14.28 1.86
C GLY A 82 6.31 12.93 2.10
N TRP A 83 7.04 12.03 2.75
CA TRP A 83 6.55 10.70 3.08
C TRP A 83 6.67 10.48 4.58
N ARG A 84 5.61 9.95 5.19
CA ARG A 84 5.58 9.61 6.62
C ARG A 84 5.40 8.13 6.79
N TYR A 85 6.26 7.51 7.59
CA TYR A 85 6.11 6.12 7.99
C TYR A 85 5.00 5.96 9.03
N ASN A 86 4.10 5.01 8.81
CA ASN A 86 3.10 4.61 9.81
C ASN A 86 3.47 3.23 10.38
N PRO A 87 3.91 3.14 11.65
CA PRO A 87 4.36 1.89 12.26
C PRO A 87 3.23 0.86 12.43
N GLU A 88 1.97 1.29 12.50
CA GLU A 88 0.83 0.37 12.65
C GLU A 88 0.54 -0.41 11.37
N SER A 89 0.80 0.21 10.21
CA SER A 89 0.58 -0.40 8.89
C SER A 89 1.86 -0.91 8.24
N GLY A 90 3.03 -0.43 8.69
CA GLY A 90 4.31 -0.67 8.02
C GLY A 90 4.45 0.05 6.67
N LEU A 91 3.58 1.01 6.37
CA LEU A 91 3.51 1.71 5.09
C LEU A 91 3.90 3.17 5.20
N TYR A 92 4.34 3.73 4.07
CA TYR A 92 4.63 5.15 3.92
C TYR A 92 3.44 5.86 3.28
N HIS A 93 2.98 6.90 3.94
CA HIS A 93 1.88 7.75 3.49
C HIS A 93 2.43 9.07 2.95
N PRO A 94 1.94 9.57 1.81
CA PRO A 94 2.33 10.88 1.31
C PRO A 94 1.78 11.99 2.20
N VAL A 95 2.57 13.05 2.38
CA VAL A 95 2.29 14.24 3.19
C VAL A 95 2.71 15.47 2.37
N ARG A 96 1.82 16.46 2.27
CA ARG A 96 2.07 17.74 1.60
C ARG A 96 2.56 18.81 2.56
#